data_AF-A0A9E7N079-F1
#
_entry.id   AF-A0A9E7N079-F1
#
_cell.length_a   1.000
_cell.length_b   1.000
_cell.length_c   1.000
_cell.angle_alpha   90.00
_cell.angle_beta   90.00
_cell.angle_gamma   90.00
#
_symmetry.space_group_name_H-M   'P 1'
#
loop_
_entity.id
_entity.type
_entity.pdbx_description
1 polymer ?
#
loop_
_entity_poly.entity_id
_entity_poly.type
_entity_poly.pdbx_seq_one_letter_code
_entity_poly.pdbx_strand_id
1 'polypeptide(L)' 'MKIVELDIKLPYEKRGKVLAKILDKVRGNLKDIHFLPPTSKGISEIRMEVVEENVQKLLADIKKIVRDGKVSFKVMSEA' A
#
# COMPACT_ATOMS: atom_id res chain seq x y z
N MET A 1 -18.91 1.99 -0.03
CA MET A 1 -17.56 1.57 -0.50
C MET A 1 -16.69 2.81 -0.67
N LYS A 2 -15.43 2.79 -0.23
CA LYS A 2 -14.48 3.91 -0.40
C LYS A 2 -13.26 3.43 -1.18
N ILE A 3 -12.73 4.28 -2.05
CA ILE A 3 -11.47 3.99 -2.76
C ILE A 3 -10.32 4.58 -1.93
N VAL A 4 -9.32 3.76 -1.64
CA VAL A 4 -8.14 4.15 -0.88
C VAL A 4 -6.94 3.99 -1.79
N GLU A 5 -6.25 5.10 -2.05
CA GLU A 5 -4.96 5.10 -2.72
C GLU A 5 -3.87 5.00 -1.65
N LEU A 6 -3.08 3.93 -1.68
CA LEU A 6 -1.96 3.70 -0.79
C LEU A 6 -0.66 3.92 -1.57
N ASP A 7 0.17 4.84 -1.11
CA ASP A 7 1.51 5.08 -1.64
C ASP A 7 2.53 4.59 -0.62
N ILE A 8 3.20 3.49 -0.95
CA ILE A 8 4.12 2.79 -0.05
C ILE A 8 5.54 2.98 -0.59
N LYS A 9 6.37 3.62 0.24
CA LYS A 9 7.80 3.83 -0.03
C LYS A 9 8.63 2.99 0.92
N LEU A 10 9.40 2.06 0.37
CA LEU A 10 10.17 1.12 1.17
C LEU A 10 11.45 0.65 0.44
N PRO A 11 12.50 0.19 1.16
CA PRO A 11 13.72 -0.31 0.53
C PRO A 11 13.45 -1.46 -0.45
N TYR A 12 13.99 -1.40 -1.66
CA TYR A 12 13.71 -2.37 -2.74
C TYR A 12 13.95 -3.82 -2.30
N GLU A 13 14.99 -4.06 -1.50
CA GLU A 13 15.34 -5.38 -0.96
C GLU A 13 14.21 -6.01 -0.11
N LYS A 14 13.49 -5.20 0.67
CA LYS A 14 12.39 -5.66 1.54
C LYS A 14 11.03 -5.68 0.82
N ARG A 15 10.96 -5.19 -0.41
CA ARG A 15 9.72 -5.00 -1.18
C ARG A 15 8.89 -6.25 -1.30
N GLY A 16 9.48 -7.36 -1.76
CA GLY A 16 8.73 -8.59 -2.02
C GLY A 16 8.02 -9.11 -0.77
N LYS A 17 8.72 -9.14 0.38
CA LYS A 17 8.16 -9.62 1.66
C LYS A 17 7.04 -8.71 2.18
N VAL A 18 7.22 -7.39 2.06
CA VAL A 18 6.21 -6.41 2.50
C VAL A 18 4.99 -6.47 1.59
N LEU A 19 5.20 -6.49 0.28
CA LEU A 19 4.12 -6.53 -0.71
C LEU A 19 3.27 -7.79 -0.57
N ALA A 20 3.88 -8.96 -0.39
CA ALA A 20 3.16 -10.21 -0.20
C ALA A 20 2.18 -10.14 1.00
N LYS A 21 2.62 -9.56 2.13
CA LYS A 21 1.79 -9.37 3.32
C LYS A 21 0.65 -8.38 3.09
N ILE A 22 0.91 -7.31 2.34
CA ILE A 22 -0.12 -6.31 2.03
C ILE A 22 -1.17 -6.92 1.10
N LEU A 23 -0.74 -7.58 0.03
CA LEU A 23 -1.61 -8.27 -0.92
C LEU A 23 -2.47 -9.34 -0.25
N ASP A 24 -1.94 -10.05 0.74
CA ASP A 24 -2.72 -11.00 1.54
C ASP A 24 -3.85 -10.30 2.34
N LYS A 25 -3.62 -9.06 2.80
CA LYS A 25 -4.64 -8.26 3.50
C LYS A 25 -5.65 -7.58 2.59
N VAL A 26 -5.25 -7.15 1.40
CA VAL A 26 -6.15 -6.47 0.44
C VAL A 26 -6.73 -7.44 -0.58
N ARG A 27 -6.58 -8.75 -0.36
CA ARG A 27 -7.00 -9.80 -1.30
C ARG A 27 -8.49 -9.70 -1.60
N GLY A 28 -8.83 -9.53 -2.87
CA GLY A 28 -10.22 -9.37 -3.35
C GLY A 28 -10.72 -7.92 -3.44
N ASN A 29 -10.02 -7.00 -2.78
CA ASN A 29 -10.34 -5.57 -2.71
C ASN A 29 -9.36 -4.69 -3.51
N LEU A 30 -8.30 -5.29 -4.06
CA LEU A 30 -7.33 -4.59 -4.91
C LEU A 30 -7.97 -4.27 -6.27
N LYS A 31 -8.06 -2.97 -6.58
CA LYS A 31 -8.54 -2.47 -7.86
C LYS A 31 -7.41 -2.32 -8.87
N ASP A 32 -6.30 -1.74 -8.42
CA ASP A 32 -5.14 -1.50 -9.27
C ASP A 32 -3.83 -1.47 -8.47
N ILE A 33 -2.71 -1.76 -9.14
CA ILE A 33 -1.37 -1.71 -8.55
C ILE A 33 -0.34 -1.24 -9.57
N HIS A 34 0.35 -0.16 -9.21
CA HIS A 34 1.40 0.46 -9.98
C HIS A 34 2.74 0.34 -9.27
N PHE A 35 3.69 -0.33 -9.93
CA PHE A 35 5.06 -0.43 -9.46
C PHE A 35 5.90 0.64 -10.12
N LEU A 36 6.35 1.62 -9.33
CA LEU A 36 7.25 2.64 -9.82
C LEU A 36 8.70 2.12 -9.80
N PRO A 37 9.55 2.57 -10.74
CA PRO A 37 10.96 2.22 -10.72
C PRO A 37 11.59 2.66 -9.39
N PRO A 38 12.55 1.88 -8.86
CA PRO A 38 13.25 2.28 -7.66
C PRO A 38 14.03 3.57 -7.90
N THR A 39 14.02 4.45 -6.91
CA THR A 39 14.83 5.67 -6.92
C THR A 39 16.32 5.32 -6.86
N SER A 40 17.19 6.28 -7.21
CA SER A 40 18.65 6.14 -7.12
C SER A 40 19.18 5.83 -5.71
N LYS A 41 18.34 5.93 -4.68
CA LYS A 41 18.62 5.56 -3.28
C LYS A 41 18.16 4.13 -2.93
N GLY A 42 17.73 3.34 -3.90
CA GLY A 42 17.23 1.98 -3.68
C GLY A 42 15.86 1.91 -3.00
N ILE A 43 15.08 3.00 -3.02
CA ILE A 43 13.71 3.02 -2.47
C ILE A 43 12.74 2.68 -3.60
N SER A 44 11.93 1.65 -3.41
CA SER A 44 10.81 1.34 -4.28
C SER A 44 9.57 2.10 -3.83
N GLU A 45 8.85 2.66 -4.81
CA GLU A 45 7.53 3.26 -4.58
C GLU A 45 6.48 2.38 -5.23
N ILE A 46 5.40 2.11 -4.49
CA ILE A 46 4.29 1.28 -4.95
C ILE A 46 3.03 2.06 -4.68
N ARG A 47 2.22 2.26 -5.71
CA ARG A 47 0.87 2.82 -5.58
C ARG A 47 -0.13 1.71 -5.77
N MET A 48 -1.11 1.63 -4.88
CA MET A 48 -2.19 0.66 -5.00
C MET A 48 -3.52 1.31 -4.69
N GLU A 49 -4.53 0.95 -5.46
CA GLU A 49 -5.90 1.33 -5.22
C GLU A 49 -6.65 0.15 -4.63
N VAL A 50 -7.25 0.37 -3.45
CA VAL A 50 -7.97 -0.65 -2.72
C VAL A 50 -9.37 -0.13 -2.41
N VAL A 51 -10.39 -0.93 -2.72
CA VAL A 51 -11.78 -0.66 -2.37
C VAL A 51 -12.05 -1.27 -1.01
N GLU A 52 -12.27 -0.43 0.00
CA GLU A 52 -12.47 -0.93 1.36
C GLU A 52 -13.58 -0.13 2.06
N GLU A 53 -14.41 -0.82 2.83
CA GLU A 53 -15.43 -0.16 3.64
C GLU A 53 -14.83 0.34 4.96
N ASN A 54 -13.96 -0.48 5.56
CA ASN A 54 -13.27 -0.15 6.81
C ASN A 54 -11.82 0.31 6.59
N VAL A 55 -11.68 1.51 6.05
CA VAL A 55 -10.39 2.14 5.74
C VAL A 55 -9.49 2.25 6.99
N GLN A 56 -10.05 2.57 8.15
CA GLN A 56 -9.26 2.75 9.38
C GLN A 56 -8.55 1.46 9.82
N LYS A 57 -9.26 0.33 9.76
CA LYS A 57 -8.69 -0.99 10.08
C LYS A 57 -7.59 -1.37 9.09
N LEU A 58 -7.84 -1.17 7.79
CA LEU A 58 -6.85 -1.43 6.74
C LEU A 58 -5.57 -0.62 6.97
N LEU A 59 -5.71 0.67 7.27
CA LEU A 59 -4.56 1.54 7.55
C LEU A 59 -3.76 1.10 8.77
N ALA A 60 -4.43 0.68 9.85
CA ALA A 60 -3.76 0.17 11.04
C ALA A 60 -2.97 -1.12 10.74
N ASP A 61 -3.54 -2.03 9.94
CA ASP A 61 -2.90 -3.28 9.57
C ASP A 61 -1.71 -3.05 8.62
N ILE A 62 -1.85 -2.17 7.62
CA ILE A 62 -0.75 -1.82 6.72
C ILE A 62 0.38 -1.12 7.47
N LYS A 63 0.09 -0.21 8.40
CA LYS A 63 1.12 0.42 9.25
C LYS A 63 1.89 -0.62 10.08
N LYS A 64 1.24 -1.69 10.56
CA LYS A 64 1.94 -2.78 11.28
C LYS A 64 2.84 -3.60 10.37
N ILE A 65 2.48 -3.73 9.08
CA ILE A 65 3.27 -4.49 8.11
C ILE A 65 4.50 -3.68 7.65
N VAL A 66 4.32 -2.39 7.38
CA VAL A 66 5.37 -1.48 6.90
C VAL A 66 6.12 -0.83 8.07
N ARG A 67 6.60 -1.65 9.01
CA ARG A 67 7.34 -1.19 10.21
C ARG A 67 8.61 -0.38 9.88
N ASP A 68 9.29 -0.71 8.79
CA ASP A 68 10.58 -0.12 8.37
C ASP A 68 10.46 0.82 7.15
N GLY A 69 9.24 1.19 6.74
CA GLY A 69 9.01 1.99 5.53
C GLY A 69 8.16 3.24 5.80
N LYS A 70 8.07 4.12 4.80
CA LYS A 70 7.14 5.25 4.81
C LYS A 70 5.89 4.85 4.05
N VAL A 71 4.75 4.82 4.74
CA VAL A 71 3.44 4.67 4.11
C VAL A 71 2.75 6.01 4.11
N SER A 72 2.45 6.50 2.92
CA SER A 72 1.50 7.58 2.69
C SER A 72 0.20 6.95 2.21
N PHE A 73 -0.92 7.50 2.63
CA PHE A 73 -2.22 7.03 2.18
C PHE A 73 -3.10 8.23 1.90
N LYS A 74 -3.88 8.13 0.83
CA LYS A 74 -4.83 9.14 0.39
C LYS A 74 -6.18 8.45 0.22
N VAL A 75 -7.13 8.83 1.07
CA VAL A 75 -8.49 8.28 0.98
C VAL A 75 -9.27 9.11 -0.03
N MET A 76 -9.63 8.51 -1.16
CA MET A 76 -10.49 9.13 -2.17
C MET A 76 -11.90 8.60 -1.92
N SER A 77 -12.65 9.29 -1.06
CA SER A 77 -14.07 8.97 -0.88
C SER A 77 -14.81 9.48 -2.12
N GLU A 78 -15.41 8.59 -2.91
CA GLU A 78 -16.50 9.03 -3.78
C GLU A 78 -17.66 9.49 -2.88
N ALA A 79 -18.14 10.70 -3.17
CA ALA A 79 -19.30 11.32 -2.55
C ALA A 79 -20.58 10.87 -3.26
#